data_AF-A0A162L9F4-F1
#
_entry.id   AF-A0A162L9F4-F1
#
_cell.length_a   1.000
_cell.length_b   1.000
_cell.length_c   1.000
_cell.angle_alpha   90.00
_cell.angle_beta   90.00
_cell.angle_gamma   90.00
#
_symmetry.space_group_name_H-M   'P 1'
#
loop_
_entity.id
_entity.type
_entity.pdbx_description
1 polymer ?
#
loop_
_entity_poly.entity_id
_entity_poly.type
_entity_poly.pdbx_seq_one_letter_code
_entity_poly.pdbx_strand_id
1 'polypeptide(L)'
;MSEFFNVTLNKDVVLDDTATNSSTGWTGKHILDEIIAHRVTKFEGLDDVNVANKQDKQVVVYSADEKKFTTVDLQNIGDAAGLSLKQISKMGIVGSVSAPYEVDIPINTVDFKVPRVNVLQFQQGDQNVIKTLNSFSNSESSDFQPDDMIAFDNTVHLKTSYDYQMKDEGSIGSNNEEYFCEIDKSIFKEIDDIEESVDGVSEILTVTAVPPDRLLIASGDKDLSYVQNIDYFKLTGTGSNLRVVISVDGGTTWKTFNTDHWEDISLTMNDVKTKGIDMSIFNAINSTYWNLLNANKKIRFAYLLSMNSISDTESIDNLDLQYDGQGKWIQAKEDMYDVVYVSNTQLQVLVKFSGDIKINY
;
A
#
# COMPACT_ATOMS: atom_id res chain seq x y z
N MET A 1 9.65 21.21 32.68
CA MET A 1 9.86 22.50 32.01
C MET A 1 11.33 22.81 32.08
N SER A 2 12.05 22.66 30.97
CA SER A 2 13.49 22.90 30.88
C SER A 2 13.72 24.41 30.92
N GLU A 3 14.43 24.87 31.96
CA GLU A 3 14.95 26.23 32.02
C GLU A 3 16.08 26.35 31.00
N PHE A 4 15.72 26.67 29.76
CA PHE A 4 16.65 27.20 28.78
C PHE A 4 17.24 28.49 29.37
N PHE A 5 18.46 28.40 29.89
CA PHE A 5 19.20 29.55 30.41
C PHE A 5 19.49 30.54 29.28
N ASN A 6 18.59 31.49 29.05
CA ASN A 6 18.91 32.71 28.31
C ASN A 6 19.48 33.73 29.29
N VAL A 7 20.80 33.72 29.48
CA VAL A 7 21.49 34.80 30.19
C VAL A 7 21.80 35.89 29.17
N THR A 8 20.87 36.84 29.01
CA THR A 8 21.14 38.09 28.29
C THR A 8 21.88 39.04 29.24
N LEU A 9 23.21 39.09 29.16
CA LEU A 9 24.02 40.07 29.89
C LEU A 9 23.87 41.45 29.22
N ASN A 10 22.71 42.09 29.39
CA ASN A 10 22.43 43.46 28.92
C ASN A 10 23.03 44.56 29.81
N LYS A 11 24.10 44.26 30.55
CA LYS A 11 24.88 45.23 31.31
C LYS A 11 26.35 44.83 31.23
N ASP A 12 27.22 45.81 30.99
CA ASP A 12 28.67 45.66 31.12
C ASP A 12 28.97 45.14 32.53
N VAL A 13 29.20 43.85 32.65
CA VAL A 13 29.66 43.24 33.90
C VAL A 13 31.11 43.67 34.08
N VAL A 14 31.35 44.66 34.92
CA VAL A 14 32.71 45.02 35.35
C VAL A 14 33.18 43.93 36.31
N LEU A 15 34.06 43.05 35.83
CA LEU A 15 34.68 42.02 36.66
C LEU A 15 35.83 42.68 37.44
N ASP A 16 35.74 42.65 38.76
CA ASP A 16 36.83 43.08 39.63
C ASP A 16 37.82 41.92 39.84
N ASP A 17 38.98 42.01 39.19
CA ASP A 17 40.05 41.03 39.30
C ASP A 17 40.99 41.27 40.49
N THR A 18 40.74 42.31 41.29
CA THR A 18 41.54 42.60 42.50
C THR A 18 41.12 41.75 43.70
N ALA A 19 39.99 41.06 43.61
CA ALA A 19 39.49 40.14 44.62
C ALA A 19 39.35 38.72 44.06
N THR A 20 39.70 37.71 44.88
CA THR A 20 39.51 36.30 44.55
C THR A 20 38.35 35.71 45.35
N ASN A 21 37.62 34.78 44.73
CA ASN A 21 36.56 34.04 45.41
C ASN A 21 37.18 33.19 46.53
N SER A 22 36.66 33.28 47.75
CA SER A 22 37.22 32.60 48.92
C SER A 22 37.12 31.06 48.88
N SER A 23 36.25 30.52 48.03
CA SER A 23 36.04 29.07 47.89
C SER A 23 36.86 28.45 46.77
N THR A 24 37.03 29.17 45.64
CA THR A 24 37.77 28.65 44.47
C THR A 24 39.17 29.27 44.31
N GLY A 25 39.44 30.41 44.94
CA GLY A 25 40.66 31.20 44.78
C GLY A 25 40.76 31.95 43.45
N TRP A 26 39.71 31.94 42.63
CA TRP A 26 39.72 32.48 41.26
C TRP A 26 39.26 33.95 41.21
N THR A 27 39.82 34.72 40.28
CA THR A 27 39.35 36.08 39.98
C THR A 27 38.05 36.04 39.17
N GLY A 28 37.33 37.15 39.12
CA GLY A 28 36.08 37.26 38.35
C GLY A 28 36.27 36.94 36.87
N LYS A 29 37.37 37.40 36.26
CA LYS A 29 37.72 37.07 34.88
C LYS A 29 37.99 35.59 34.66
N HIS A 30 38.72 34.94 35.57
CA HIS A 30 39.01 33.51 35.41
C HIS A 30 37.74 32.66 35.50
N ILE A 31 36.82 33.01 36.40
CA ILE A 31 35.50 32.37 36.48
C ILE A 31 34.70 32.54 35.19
N LEU A 32 34.68 33.76 34.62
CA LEU A 32 33.98 34.01 33.36
C LEU A 32 34.61 33.23 32.20
N ASP A 33 35.93 33.24 32.09
CA ASP A 33 36.66 32.50 31.06
C ASP A 33 36.36 31.00 31.16
N GLU A 34 36.29 30.45 32.38
CA GLU A 34 35.93 29.04 32.62
C GLU A 34 34.46 28.73 32.24
N ILE A 35 33.53 29.62 32.58
CA ILE A 35 32.11 29.50 32.21
C ILE A 35 31.97 29.54 30.68
N ILE A 36 32.69 30.44 30.00
CA ILE A 36 32.66 30.54 28.54
C ILE A 36 33.28 29.30 27.92
N ALA A 37 34.40 28.79 28.46
CA ALA A 37 35.07 27.59 27.99
C ALA A 37 34.18 26.33 28.07
N HIS A 38 33.34 26.23 29.12
CA HIS A 38 32.44 25.09 29.33
C HIS A 38 31.02 25.32 28.81
N ARG A 39 30.73 26.49 28.22
CA ARG A 39 29.39 26.79 27.70
C ARG A 39 29.14 26.02 26.40
N VAL A 40 28.19 25.10 26.45
CA VAL A 40 27.61 24.52 25.23
C VAL A 40 26.64 25.52 24.61
N THR A 41 26.94 26.00 23.40
CA THR A 41 26.12 26.99 22.68
C THR A 41 25.35 26.41 21.50
N LYS A 42 25.57 25.13 21.20
CA LYS A 42 24.95 24.43 20.09
C LYS A 42 24.41 23.09 20.56
N PHE A 43 23.30 22.69 19.98
CA PHE A 43 22.64 21.41 20.27
C PHE A 43 23.58 20.20 20.08
N GLU A 44 24.49 20.28 19.10
CA GLU A 44 25.51 19.25 18.83
C GLU A 44 26.65 19.15 19.87
N GLY A 45 26.75 20.10 20.81
CA GLY A 45 27.76 20.05 21.87
C GLY A 45 27.26 19.39 23.16
N LEU A 46 26.05 18.83 23.16
CA LEU A 46 25.46 18.12 24.29
C LEU A 46 25.78 16.62 24.19
N ASP A 47 26.32 16.03 25.25
CA ASP A 47 26.76 14.62 25.27
C ASP A 47 25.60 13.62 25.16
N ASP A 48 24.42 14.03 25.61
CA ASP A 48 23.17 13.27 25.59
C ASP A 48 22.38 13.44 24.27
N VAL A 49 22.96 14.12 23.28
CA VAL A 49 22.35 14.32 21.97
C VAL A 49 23.11 13.56 20.88
N ASN A 50 22.37 12.88 20.00
CA ASN A 50 22.87 12.35 18.75
C ASN A 50 22.44 13.25 17.59
N VAL A 51 23.42 13.85 16.90
CA VAL A 51 23.19 14.76 15.77
C VAL A 51 23.57 14.17 14.42
N ALA A 52 23.86 12.86 14.34
CA ALA A 52 24.27 12.20 13.11
C ALA A 52 23.27 12.39 11.94
N ASN A 53 21.98 12.50 12.26
CA ASN A 53 20.88 12.60 11.30
C ASN A 53 20.26 14.01 11.19
N LYS A 54 20.95 15.05 11.68
CA LYS A 54 20.41 16.42 11.75
C LYS A 54 20.13 16.99 10.34
N GLN A 55 18.91 17.45 10.14
CA GLN A 55 18.39 18.12 8.94
C GLN A 55 17.39 19.23 9.32
N ASP A 56 16.98 20.05 8.35
CA ASP A 56 15.95 21.07 8.55
C ASP A 56 14.57 20.43 8.83
N LYS A 57 13.74 21.10 9.65
CA LYS A 57 12.35 20.70 9.98
C LYS A 57 12.19 19.36 10.70
N GLN A 58 13.15 19.01 11.55
CA GLN A 58 13.07 17.85 12.42
C GLN A 58 12.57 18.22 13.83
N VAL A 59 12.13 17.22 14.58
CA VAL A 59 11.88 17.34 16.03
C VAL A 59 12.87 16.49 16.81
N VAL A 60 13.05 16.85 18.08
CA VAL A 60 13.91 16.15 19.01
C VAL A 60 13.09 15.12 19.79
N VAL A 61 13.52 13.86 19.77
CA VAL A 61 12.89 12.75 20.49
C VAL A 61 13.92 12.00 21.31
N TYR A 62 13.50 11.34 22.39
CA TYR A 62 14.39 10.47 23.16
C TYR A 62 14.37 9.06 22.57
N SER A 63 15.54 8.55 22.17
CA SER A 63 15.71 7.17 21.73
C SER A 63 16.09 6.28 22.91
N ALA A 64 15.25 5.28 23.21
CA ALA A 64 15.53 4.32 24.29
C ALA A 64 16.74 3.41 23.95
N ASP A 65 16.91 3.07 22.67
CA ASP A 65 18.00 2.22 22.18
C ASP A 65 19.34 2.95 22.26
N GLU A 66 19.37 4.21 21.83
CA GLU A 66 20.59 5.03 21.86
C GLU A 66 20.83 5.66 23.24
N LYS A 67 19.82 5.65 24.12
CA LYS A 67 19.79 6.36 25.41
C LYS A 67 20.15 7.86 25.29
N LYS A 68 19.81 8.45 24.15
CA LYS A 68 20.13 9.84 23.77
C LYS A 68 18.93 10.51 23.13
N PHE A 69 18.89 11.84 23.19
CA PHE A 69 18.02 12.63 22.35
C PHE A 69 18.54 12.61 20.91
N THR A 70 17.69 12.22 19.97
CA THR A 70 18.00 12.20 18.54
C THR A 70 17.01 13.08 17.79
N THR A 71 17.31 13.32 16.51
CA THR A 71 16.45 14.09 15.62
C THR A 71 15.71 13.17 14.67
N VAL A 72 14.41 13.40 14.50
CA VAL A 72 13.56 12.64 13.57
C VAL A 72 12.84 13.62 12.65
N ASP A 73 12.78 13.27 11.37
CA ASP A 73 12.00 14.01 10.39
C ASP A 73 10.53 14.06 10.79
N LEU A 74 9.95 15.26 10.78
CA LEU A 74 8.52 15.46 11.05
C LEU A 74 7.63 14.64 10.10
N GLN A 75 8.09 14.39 8.87
CA GLN A 75 7.42 13.52 7.89
C GLN A 75 7.35 12.07 8.37
N ASN A 76 8.41 11.57 9.00
CA ASN A 76 8.48 10.20 9.51
C ASN A 76 7.64 10.00 10.79
N ILE A 77 7.38 11.07 11.54
CA ILE A 77 6.55 11.02 12.76
C ILE A 77 5.07 10.93 12.43
N GLY A 78 4.62 11.53 11.33
CA GLY A 78 3.22 11.42 10.89
C GLY A 78 2.80 9.95 10.78
N ASP A 79 3.60 9.16 10.07
CA ASP A 79 3.32 7.74 9.85
C ASP A 79 3.64 6.85 11.07
N ALA A 80 4.67 7.16 11.85
CA ALA A 80 5.05 6.37 13.03
C ALA A 80 4.21 6.66 14.28
N ALA A 81 3.63 7.87 14.41
CA ALA A 81 2.80 8.28 15.54
C ALA A 81 1.29 8.21 15.27
N GLY A 82 0.88 7.75 14.08
CA GLY A 82 -0.53 7.67 13.68
C GLY A 82 -1.22 9.04 13.57
N LEU A 83 -0.44 10.10 13.32
CA LEU A 83 -0.94 11.48 13.21
C LEU A 83 -1.07 11.94 11.74
N SER A 84 -0.59 11.17 10.77
CA SER A 84 -0.81 11.44 9.34
C SER A 84 -2.20 10.97 8.91
N LEU A 85 -2.95 11.87 8.27
CA LEU A 85 -4.17 11.49 7.53
C LEU A 85 -3.74 10.77 6.26
N LYS A 86 -4.20 9.53 6.09
CA LYS A 86 -3.98 8.75 4.88
C LYS A 86 -5.19 8.87 3.97
N GLN A 87 -4.98 8.67 2.67
CA GLN A 87 -6.05 8.69 1.68
C GLN A 87 -5.95 7.47 0.78
N ILE A 88 -7.08 6.81 0.58
CA ILE A 88 -7.27 5.81 -0.46
C ILE A 88 -8.20 6.39 -1.52
N SER A 89 -7.95 6.09 -2.79
CA SER A 89 -8.81 6.50 -3.90
C SER A 89 -9.24 5.27 -4.70
N LYS A 90 -10.54 5.14 -4.98
CA LYS A 90 -11.09 4.03 -5.79
C LYS A 90 -11.92 4.59 -6.94
N MET A 91 -11.90 3.88 -8.07
CA MET A 91 -12.48 4.34 -9.33
C MET A 91 -13.65 3.47 -9.76
N GLY A 92 -14.74 4.13 -10.16
CA GLY A 92 -15.90 3.46 -10.75
C GLY A 92 -16.44 2.32 -9.88
N ILE A 93 -16.42 2.47 -8.55
CA ILE A 93 -16.93 1.45 -7.65
C ILE A 93 -18.44 1.27 -7.89
N VAL A 94 -18.93 0.06 -7.67
CA VAL A 94 -20.36 -0.27 -7.85
C VAL A 94 -20.94 -0.70 -6.51
N GLY A 95 -21.36 0.29 -5.72
CA GLY A 95 -22.02 0.09 -4.43
C GLY A 95 -23.50 0.48 -4.45
N SER A 96 -24.29 -0.14 -3.59
CA SER A 96 -25.71 0.14 -3.37
C SER A 96 -26.11 -0.08 -1.90
N VAL A 97 -27.32 0.33 -1.51
CA VAL A 97 -27.82 0.11 -0.14
C VAL A 97 -27.97 -1.39 0.18
N SER A 98 -28.38 -2.20 -0.80
CA SER A 98 -28.59 -3.65 -0.63
C SER A 98 -27.32 -4.49 -0.81
N ALA A 99 -26.33 -3.93 -1.51
CA ALA A 99 -25.03 -4.55 -1.76
C ALA A 99 -23.97 -3.43 -1.76
N PRO A 100 -23.48 -3.02 -0.58
CA PRO A 100 -22.44 -2.00 -0.48
C PRO A 100 -21.12 -2.48 -1.11
N TYR A 101 -20.35 -1.55 -1.66
CA TYR A 101 -18.98 -1.83 -2.07
C TYR A 101 -18.07 -1.76 -0.86
N GLU A 102 -17.35 -2.85 -0.57
CA GLU A 102 -16.49 -2.94 0.61
C GLU A 102 -15.08 -2.45 0.29
N VAL A 103 -14.53 -1.58 1.15
CA VAL A 103 -13.12 -1.16 1.08
C VAL A 103 -12.44 -1.52 2.39
N ASP A 104 -11.49 -2.45 2.31
CA ASP A 104 -10.66 -2.85 3.43
C ASP A 104 -9.39 -2.00 3.47
N ILE A 105 -9.14 -1.44 4.65
CA ILE A 105 -8.06 -0.51 4.90
C ILE A 105 -7.23 -1.06 6.07
N PRO A 106 -5.97 -1.47 5.81
CA PRO A 106 -5.05 -1.84 6.87
C PRO A 106 -4.80 -0.64 7.79
N ILE A 107 -5.05 -0.84 9.09
CA ILE A 107 -4.75 0.13 10.14
C ILE A 107 -3.88 -0.54 11.21
N ASN A 108 -3.40 0.23 12.17
CA ASN A 108 -2.75 -0.31 13.36
C ASN A 108 -3.07 0.61 14.53
N THR A 109 -4.06 0.23 15.35
CA THR A 109 -4.52 1.03 16.49
C THR A 109 -4.73 0.16 17.72
N VAL A 110 -4.44 0.74 18.89
CA VAL A 110 -4.61 0.07 20.20
C VAL A 110 -5.76 0.64 21.03
N ASP A 111 -6.19 1.88 20.74
CA ASP A 111 -7.20 2.59 21.53
C ASP A 111 -8.29 3.28 20.69
N PHE A 112 -8.28 3.06 19.36
CA PHE A 112 -9.26 3.58 18.39
C PHE A 112 -9.45 5.11 18.41
N LYS A 113 -8.49 5.87 18.97
CA LYS A 113 -8.48 7.34 18.89
C LYS A 113 -7.92 7.79 17.55
N VAL A 114 -8.60 7.43 16.48
CA VAL A 114 -8.19 7.72 15.11
C VAL A 114 -8.99 8.89 14.53
N PRO A 115 -8.48 9.57 13.48
CA PRO A 115 -9.22 10.61 12.78
C PRO A 115 -10.57 10.09 12.25
N ARG A 116 -11.52 11.02 12.09
CA ARG A 116 -12.81 10.69 11.49
C ARG A 116 -12.60 10.32 10.02
N VAL A 117 -13.08 9.12 9.65
CA VAL A 117 -13.10 8.69 8.25
C VAL A 117 -14.05 9.57 7.45
N ASN A 118 -13.57 10.15 6.35
CA ASN A 118 -14.37 10.98 5.45
C ASN A 118 -14.32 10.42 4.03
N VAL A 119 -15.49 10.06 3.51
CA VAL A 119 -15.65 9.62 2.11
C VAL A 119 -16.03 10.83 1.25
N LEU A 120 -15.27 11.06 0.18
CA LEU A 120 -15.58 12.01 -0.87
C LEU A 120 -16.03 11.24 -2.10
N GLN A 121 -17.11 11.67 -2.74
CA GLN A 121 -17.55 11.20 -4.04
C GLN A 121 -17.19 12.23 -5.11
N PHE A 122 -16.68 11.76 -6.23
CA PHE A 122 -16.50 12.64 -7.38
C PHE A 122 -17.83 12.92 -8.07
N GLN A 123 -18.11 14.19 -8.36
CA GLN A 123 -19.22 14.61 -9.18
C GLN A 123 -18.70 15.33 -10.42
N GLN A 124 -19.19 14.91 -11.59
CA GLN A 124 -18.87 15.56 -12.86
C GLN A 124 -19.33 17.02 -12.86
N GLY A 125 -18.59 17.87 -13.56
CA GLY A 125 -18.86 19.30 -13.66
C GLY A 125 -17.81 19.98 -14.54
N ASP A 126 -17.68 21.30 -14.47
CA ASP A 126 -16.84 22.05 -15.44
C ASP A 126 -15.42 22.35 -14.96
N GLN A 127 -15.07 22.00 -13.72
CA GLN A 127 -13.78 22.37 -13.11
C GLN A 127 -12.72 21.32 -13.39
N ASN A 128 -11.55 21.72 -13.90
CA ASN A 128 -10.45 20.80 -14.11
C ASN A 128 -9.83 20.35 -12.78
N VAL A 129 -9.65 19.05 -12.62
CA VAL A 129 -9.06 18.43 -11.44
C VAL A 129 -8.05 17.38 -11.90
N ILE A 130 -6.83 17.47 -11.39
CA ILE A 130 -5.84 16.40 -11.50
C ILE A 130 -6.20 15.33 -10.47
N LYS A 131 -6.35 14.09 -10.93
CA LYS A 131 -6.66 12.95 -10.07
C LYS A 131 -5.55 11.91 -10.16
N THR A 132 -5.21 11.33 -9.01
CA THR A 132 -4.36 10.14 -8.88
C THR A 132 -5.19 9.09 -8.16
N LEU A 133 -5.24 7.90 -8.75
CA LEU A 133 -5.95 6.72 -8.24
C LEU A 133 -4.96 5.60 -8.04
N ASN A 134 -5.12 4.80 -6.99
CA ASN A 134 -4.33 3.61 -6.70
C ASN A 134 -5.31 2.43 -6.56
N SER A 135 -5.25 1.42 -7.42
CA SER A 135 -6.09 0.24 -7.32
C SER A 135 -5.27 -1.05 -7.42
N PHE A 136 -5.03 -1.73 -6.30
CA PHE A 136 -5.49 -3.09 -5.99
C PHE A 136 -5.59 -3.20 -4.45
N SER A 137 -6.70 -3.69 -3.89
CA SER A 137 -6.82 -4.09 -2.47
C SER A 137 -7.62 -5.39 -2.33
N ASN A 138 -7.52 -6.08 -1.19
CA ASN A 138 -8.09 -7.44 -0.99
C ASN A 138 -9.60 -7.54 -1.18
N SER A 139 -10.29 -6.42 -0.95
CA SER A 139 -11.72 -6.24 -1.17
C SER A 139 -12.12 -6.31 -2.65
N GLU A 140 -11.16 -6.26 -3.57
CA GLU A 140 -11.42 -6.10 -5.01
C GLU A 140 -11.43 -7.43 -5.77
N SER A 141 -11.41 -8.60 -5.10
CA SER A 141 -11.61 -9.89 -5.78
C SER A 141 -12.92 -9.93 -6.58
N SER A 142 -13.95 -9.26 -6.08
CA SER A 142 -15.25 -9.11 -6.76
C SER A 142 -15.21 -8.24 -8.04
N ASP A 143 -14.17 -7.42 -8.22
CA ASP A 143 -13.94 -6.66 -9.44
C ASP A 143 -13.41 -7.54 -10.58
N PHE A 144 -13.09 -8.80 -10.32
CA PHE A 144 -12.55 -9.76 -11.29
C PHE A 144 -13.44 -10.99 -11.44
N GLN A 145 -13.27 -11.68 -12.57
CA GLN A 145 -13.87 -12.99 -12.76
C GLN A 145 -13.25 -13.98 -11.75
N PRO A 146 -14.06 -14.82 -11.09
CA PRO A 146 -13.57 -15.71 -10.04
C PRO A 146 -12.60 -16.74 -10.61
N ASP A 147 -11.51 -16.96 -9.89
CA ASP A 147 -10.47 -17.89 -10.25
C ASP A 147 -9.88 -18.53 -8.98
N ASP A 148 -10.12 -19.83 -8.79
CA ASP A 148 -9.73 -20.53 -7.57
C ASP A 148 -8.20 -20.63 -7.40
N MET A 149 -7.42 -20.38 -8.45
CA MET A 149 -5.96 -20.43 -8.44
C MET A 149 -5.31 -19.06 -8.19
N ILE A 150 -6.12 -18.00 -8.05
CA ILE A 150 -5.63 -16.63 -7.79
C ILE A 150 -5.99 -16.23 -6.35
N ALA A 151 -5.01 -15.68 -5.64
CA ALA A 151 -5.18 -15.11 -4.31
C ALA A 151 -5.25 -13.57 -4.36
N PHE A 152 -5.96 -13.00 -3.39
CA PHE A 152 -6.06 -11.57 -3.11
C PHE A 152 -5.76 -11.34 -1.62
N ASP A 153 -4.50 -11.00 -1.28
CA ASP A 153 -3.99 -10.96 0.11
C ASP A 153 -3.00 -9.80 0.41
N ASN A 154 -3.22 -8.69 -0.29
CA ASN A 154 -2.64 -7.35 -0.40
C ASN A 154 -1.97 -7.19 -1.76
N THR A 155 -1.77 -8.31 -2.42
CA THR A 155 -1.35 -8.42 -3.80
C THR A 155 -2.29 -9.38 -4.53
N VAL A 156 -2.20 -9.40 -5.85
CA VAL A 156 -2.84 -10.41 -6.69
C VAL A 156 -1.76 -11.33 -7.25
N HIS A 157 -1.83 -12.61 -6.91
CA HIS A 157 -0.80 -13.60 -7.27
C HIS A 157 -1.40 -15.02 -7.40
N LEU A 158 -0.61 -15.95 -7.92
CA LEU A 158 -1.00 -17.35 -8.07
C LEU A 158 -0.85 -18.10 -6.74
N LYS A 159 -1.88 -18.85 -6.34
CA LYS A 159 -1.78 -19.72 -5.15
C LYS A 159 -0.74 -20.80 -5.36
N THR A 160 0.08 -21.03 -4.35
CA THR A 160 1.07 -22.12 -4.34
C THR A 160 0.81 -23.16 -3.26
N SER A 161 -0.07 -22.85 -2.30
CA SER A 161 -0.45 -23.75 -1.21
C SER A 161 -1.92 -24.15 -1.32
N TYR A 162 -2.19 -25.45 -1.20
CA TYR A 162 -3.51 -26.06 -1.36
C TYR A 162 -3.76 -27.07 -0.25
N ASP A 163 -4.72 -26.76 0.62
CA ASP A 163 -5.08 -27.63 1.74
C ASP A 163 -6.18 -28.61 1.34
N TYR A 164 -5.94 -29.88 1.62
CA TYR A 164 -6.90 -30.96 1.43
C TYR A 164 -7.22 -31.60 2.77
N GLN A 165 -8.50 -31.54 3.15
CA GLN A 165 -8.94 -32.23 4.36
C GLN A 165 -8.92 -33.75 4.15
N MET A 166 -8.16 -34.44 4.99
CA MET A 166 -8.09 -35.89 4.98
C MET A 166 -9.30 -36.49 5.69
N LYS A 167 -9.73 -37.66 5.21
CA LYS A 167 -10.82 -38.44 5.79
C LYS A 167 -10.25 -39.61 6.58
N ASP A 168 -10.63 -39.71 7.85
CA ASP A 168 -10.35 -40.89 8.69
C ASP A 168 -11.05 -42.12 8.10
N GLU A 169 -10.28 -43.15 7.78
CA GLU A 169 -10.73 -44.46 7.30
C GLU A 169 -10.64 -45.55 8.40
N GLY A 170 -10.19 -45.19 9.60
CA GLY A 170 -10.18 -46.04 10.79
C GLY A 170 -8.78 -46.45 11.25
N SER A 171 -8.72 -47.33 12.26
CA SER A 171 -7.45 -47.73 12.87
C SER A 171 -6.73 -48.85 12.12
N ILE A 172 -5.43 -48.70 11.92
CA ILE A 172 -4.53 -49.78 11.46
C ILE A 172 -3.88 -50.43 12.69
N GLY A 173 -4.48 -51.53 13.15
CA GLY A 173 -4.02 -52.24 14.35
C GLY A 173 -4.40 -51.50 15.64
N SER A 174 -3.54 -51.56 16.66
CA SER A 174 -3.86 -51.04 18.00
C SER A 174 -3.47 -49.58 18.23
N ASN A 175 -2.55 -49.04 17.42
CA ASN A 175 -1.84 -47.78 17.72
C ASN A 175 -1.74 -46.81 16.53
N ASN A 176 -2.25 -47.15 15.35
CA ASN A 176 -2.14 -46.31 14.15
C ASN A 176 -3.53 -46.03 13.57
N GLU A 177 -3.64 -44.93 12.84
CA GLU A 177 -4.85 -44.49 12.13
C GLU A 177 -4.56 -44.39 10.63
N GLU A 178 -5.59 -44.59 9.81
CA GLU A 178 -5.54 -44.50 8.35
C GLU A 178 -6.32 -43.27 7.91
N TYR A 179 -5.68 -42.44 7.09
CA TYR A 179 -6.29 -41.26 6.50
C TYR A 179 -6.23 -41.35 4.98
N PHE A 180 -7.29 -40.88 4.33
CA PHE A 180 -7.43 -40.89 2.87
C PHE A 180 -7.71 -39.48 2.34
N CYS A 181 -7.05 -39.13 1.23
CA CYS A 181 -7.28 -37.91 0.48
C CYS A 181 -7.05 -38.14 -1.01
N GLU A 182 -7.89 -37.54 -1.86
CA GLU A 182 -7.74 -37.55 -3.32
C GLU A 182 -7.25 -36.19 -3.80
N ILE A 183 -6.12 -36.18 -4.52
CA ILE A 183 -5.54 -34.96 -5.11
C ILE A 183 -5.61 -35.10 -6.63
N ASP A 184 -6.31 -34.17 -7.28
CA ASP A 184 -6.24 -34.03 -8.74
C ASP A 184 -4.91 -33.38 -9.11
N LYS A 185 -4.00 -34.15 -9.71
CA LYS A 185 -2.69 -33.62 -10.14
C LYS A 185 -2.76 -32.85 -11.45
N SER A 186 -3.86 -32.99 -12.21
CA SER A 186 -4.00 -32.38 -13.54
C SER A 186 -4.20 -30.87 -13.50
N ILE A 187 -4.60 -30.35 -12.33
CA ILE A 187 -4.76 -28.91 -12.08
C ILE A 187 -3.44 -28.20 -11.75
N PHE A 188 -2.30 -28.92 -11.70
CA PHE A 188 -0.98 -28.36 -11.42
C PHE A 188 -0.01 -28.64 -12.58
N LYS A 189 0.95 -27.73 -12.80
CA LYS A 189 2.09 -27.98 -13.69
C LYS A 189 3.08 -28.93 -13.02
N GLU A 190 3.34 -28.69 -11.74
CA GLU A 190 4.32 -29.40 -10.93
C GLU A 190 3.88 -29.35 -9.47
N ILE A 191 4.13 -30.43 -8.74
CA ILE A 191 3.98 -30.50 -7.28
C ILE A 191 5.40 -30.52 -6.72
N ASP A 192 5.71 -29.54 -5.89
CA ASP A 192 7.03 -29.37 -5.28
C ASP A 192 7.11 -30.14 -3.97
N ASP A 193 6.08 -30.03 -3.13
CA ASP A 193 6.07 -30.63 -1.80
C ASP A 193 4.66 -31.03 -1.35
N ILE A 194 4.60 -31.97 -0.40
CA ILE A 194 3.38 -32.42 0.26
C ILE A 194 3.69 -32.64 1.74
N GLU A 195 3.04 -31.86 2.61
CA GLU A 195 3.22 -31.93 4.05
C GLU A 195 1.89 -32.24 4.76
N GLU A 196 1.97 -32.97 5.86
CA GLU A 196 0.84 -33.25 6.75
C GLU A 196 0.79 -32.23 7.90
N SER A 197 -0.41 -31.77 8.24
CA SER A 197 -0.64 -30.85 9.34
C SER A 197 -2.00 -31.09 10.00
N VAL A 198 -2.19 -30.55 11.21
CA VAL A 198 -3.45 -30.67 11.95
C VAL A 198 -4.04 -29.27 12.12
N ASP A 199 -5.27 -29.06 11.64
CA ASP A 199 -6.05 -27.85 11.92
C ASP A 199 -7.25 -28.19 12.83
N GLY A 200 -7.07 -27.92 14.12
CA GLY A 200 -8.07 -28.23 15.15
C GLY A 200 -8.23 -29.74 15.36
N VAL A 201 -9.29 -30.31 14.77
CA VAL A 201 -9.60 -31.76 14.81
C VAL A 201 -9.51 -32.40 13.43
N SER A 202 -9.12 -31.64 12.40
CA SER A 202 -9.01 -32.11 11.03
C SER A 202 -7.54 -32.37 10.70
N GLU A 203 -7.25 -33.57 10.18
CA GLU A 203 -5.98 -33.86 9.51
C GLU A 203 -6.02 -33.23 8.12
N ILE A 204 -5.01 -32.41 7.81
CA ILE A 204 -4.89 -31.65 6.57
C ILE A 204 -3.62 -32.09 5.84
N LEU A 205 -3.74 -32.30 4.53
CA LEU A 205 -2.62 -32.50 3.63
C LEU A 205 -2.42 -31.22 2.83
N THR A 206 -1.33 -30.51 3.08
CA THR A 206 -0.98 -29.27 2.37
C THR A 206 -0.07 -29.61 1.20
N VAL A 207 -0.54 -29.29 0.00
CA VAL A 207 0.20 -29.51 -1.26
C VAL A 207 0.78 -28.18 -1.72
N THR A 208 2.11 -28.12 -1.85
CA THR A 208 2.81 -26.99 -2.45
C THR A 208 3.02 -27.27 -3.94
N ALA A 209 2.41 -26.48 -4.82
CA ALA A 209 2.38 -26.75 -6.25
C ALA A 209 2.38 -25.49 -7.12
N VAL A 210 2.88 -25.64 -8.35
CA VAL A 210 2.90 -24.61 -9.38
C VAL A 210 1.61 -24.71 -10.20
N PRO A 211 0.70 -23.72 -10.15
CA PRO A 211 -0.52 -23.77 -10.95
C PRO A 211 -0.27 -23.47 -12.45
N PRO A 212 -1.25 -23.81 -13.31
CA PRO A 212 -1.32 -23.33 -14.68
C PRO A 212 -1.28 -21.82 -14.75
N ASP A 213 -0.84 -21.28 -15.89
CA ASP A 213 -0.95 -19.84 -16.12
C ASP A 213 -2.42 -19.42 -16.02
N ARG A 214 -2.71 -18.31 -15.34
CA ARG A 214 -4.08 -17.81 -15.16
C ARG A 214 -4.24 -16.43 -15.79
N LEU A 215 -5.41 -16.22 -16.39
CA LEU A 215 -5.79 -14.94 -16.97
C LEU A 215 -6.86 -14.30 -16.09
N LEU A 216 -6.46 -13.32 -15.30
CA LEU A 216 -7.34 -12.54 -14.47
C LEU A 216 -8.00 -11.45 -15.29
N ILE A 217 -9.34 -11.49 -15.43
CA ILE A 217 -10.09 -10.54 -16.24
C ILE A 217 -10.97 -9.69 -15.33
N ALA A 218 -10.90 -8.37 -15.46
CA ALA A 218 -11.83 -7.50 -14.75
C ALA A 218 -13.29 -7.74 -15.19
N SER A 219 -14.19 -7.86 -14.22
CA SER A 219 -15.61 -8.13 -14.41
C SER A 219 -16.35 -7.00 -15.14
N GLY A 220 -15.87 -5.76 -14.98
CA GLY A 220 -16.48 -4.57 -15.57
C GLY A 220 -15.46 -3.61 -16.17
N ASP A 221 -15.98 -2.60 -16.86
CA ASP A 221 -15.16 -1.49 -17.35
C ASP A 221 -14.99 -0.45 -16.24
N LYS A 222 -13.83 0.19 -16.18
CA LYS A 222 -13.63 1.43 -15.45
C LYS A 222 -14.15 2.60 -16.30
N ASP A 223 -15.00 3.43 -15.70
CA ASP A 223 -15.66 4.56 -16.36
C ASP A 223 -14.70 5.74 -16.53
N LEU A 224 -14.41 6.12 -17.77
CA LEU A 224 -13.56 7.27 -18.11
C LEU A 224 -14.38 8.45 -18.67
N SER A 225 -15.70 8.48 -18.50
CA SER A 225 -16.59 9.52 -19.06
C SER A 225 -16.22 10.94 -18.66
N TYR A 226 -15.70 11.12 -17.44
CA TYR A 226 -15.26 12.41 -16.92
C TYR A 226 -13.78 12.71 -17.20
N VAL A 227 -13.05 11.80 -17.85
CA VAL A 227 -11.61 11.93 -18.13
C VAL A 227 -11.39 12.68 -19.43
N GLN A 228 -10.73 13.83 -19.34
CA GLN A 228 -10.32 14.59 -20.51
C GLN A 228 -9.01 14.05 -21.07
N ASN A 229 -8.00 13.93 -20.22
CA ASN A 229 -6.66 13.53 -20.61
C ASN A 229 -6.10 12.52 -19.59
N ILE A 230 -5.62 11.38 -20.07
CA ILE A 230 -4.90 10.41 -19.25
C ILE A 230 -3.42 10.76 -19.26
N ASP A 231 -2.82 10.94 -18.09
CA ASP A 231 -1.38 11.18 -17.98
C ASP A 231 -0.63 9.85 -18.06
N TYR A 232 -1.05 8.88 -17.24
CA TYR A 232 -0.51 7.52 -17.26
C TYR A 232 -1.43 6.52 -16.57
N PHE A 233 -1.26 5.27 -16.93
CA PHE A 233 -1.43 4.14 -16.03
C PHE A 233 -0.06 3.60 -15.63
N LYS A 234 0.12 3.19 -14.38
CA LYS A 234 1.34 2.54 -13.89
C LYS A 234 0.99 1.33 -13.05
N LEU A 235 1.67 0.24 -13.30
CA LEU A 235 1.56 -1.01 -12.60
C LEU A 235 2.74 -1.17 -11.65
N THR A 236 2.45 -1.50 -10.40
CA THR A 236 3.42 -1.92 -9.39
C THR A 236 3.16 -3.38 -9.08
N GLY A 237 4.22 -4.16 -9.02
CA GLY A 237 4.16 -5.59 -8.80
C GLY A 237 5.57 -6.18 -8.80
N THR A 238 5.64 -7.49 -8.54
CA THR A 238 6.88 -8.25 -8.49
C THR A 238 6.91 -9.29 -9.61
N GLY A 239 8.12 -9.61 -10.09
CA GLY A 239 8.33 -10.61 -11.14
C GLY A 239 8.40 -10.03 -12.56
N SER A 240 8.62 -10.92 -13.53
CA SER A 240 8.84 -10.56 -14.95
C SER A 240 7.92 -11.28 -15.93
N ASN A 241 7.11 -12.22 -15.43
CA ASN A 241 6.22 -13.05 -16.23
C ASN A 241 4.81 -12.47 -16.36
N LEU A 242 4.50 -11.40 -15.61
CA LEU A 242 3.25 -10.66 -15.71
C LEU A 242 3.07 -10.05 -17.10
N ARG A 243 1.90 -10.23 -17.71
CA ARG A 243 1.49 -9.52 -18.93
C ARG A 243 0.16 -8.84 -18.74
N VAL A 244 -0.01 -7.68 -19.39
CA VAL A 244 -1.24 -6.90 -19.36
C VAL A 244 -1.79 -6.75 -20.77
N VAL A 245 -3.11 -6.86 -20.90
CA VAL A 245 -3.85 -6.49 -22.09
C VAL A 245 -5.07 -5.68 -21.71
N ILE A 246 -5.57 -4.89 -22.66
CA ILE A 246 -6.56 -3.85 -22.38
C ILE A 246 -7.71 -3.94 -23.38
N SER A 247 -8.93 -3.69 -22.91
CA SER A 247 -10.10 -3.52 -23.76
C SER A 247 -10.73 -2.13 -23.56
N VAL A 248 -11.32 -1.59 -24.61
CA VAL A 248 -12.04 -0.30 -24.60
C VAL A 248 -13.48 -0.42 -25.08
N ASP A 249 -13.96 -1.65 -25.27
CA ASP A 249 -15.27 -1.95 -25.86
C ASP A 249 -16.07 -2.97 -25.04
N GLY A 250 -15.83 -3.03 -23.72
CA GLY A 250 -16.54 -3.95 -22.82
C GLY A 250 -15.99 -5.37 -22.80
N GLY A 251 -14.76 -5.58 -23.27
CA GLY A 251 -14.15 -6.91 -23.39
C GLY A 251 -14.45 -7.63 -24.70
N THR A 252 -15.01 -6.94 -25.70
CA THR A 252 -15.32 -7.54 -27.02
C THR A 252 -14.03 -7.75 -27.83
N THR A 253 -13.15 -6.76 -27.83
CA THR A 253 -11.80 -6.84 -28.40
C THR A 253 -10.76 -6.44 -27.37
N TRP A 254 -9.56 -6.99 -27.54
CA TRP A 254 -8.43 -6.76 -26.65
C TRP A 254 -7.25 -6.21 -27.44
N LYS A 255 -6.46 -5.38 -26.78
CA LYS A 255 -5.34 -4.66 -27.35
C LYS A 255 -4.07 -4.91 -26.54
N THR A 256 -2.97 -5.03 -27.27
CA THR A 256 -1.61 -4.93 -26.73
C THR A 256 -0.94 -3.66 -27.27
N PHE A 257 0.19 -3.30 -26.69
CA PHE A 257 0.98 -2.13 -27.08
C PHE A 257 2.32 -2.58 -27.61
N ASN A 258 2.61 -2.23 -28.86
CA ASN A 258 3.85 -2.57 -29.52
C ASN A 258 4.58 -1.29 -29.91
N THR A 259 5.64 -0.97 -29.16
CA THR A 259 6.58 0.14 -29.35
C THR A 259 5.96 1.54 -29.38
N ASP A 260 5.07 1.82 -30.33
CA ASP A 260 4.50 3.13 -30.66
C ASP A 260 3.03 3.07 -31.10
N HIS A 261 2.34 1.93 -30.97
CA HIS A 261 0.92 1.84 -31.31
C HIS A 261 0.20 0.71 -30.57
N TRP A 262 -1.13 0.84 -30.52
CA TRP A 262 -2.03 -0.21 -30.05
C TRP A 262 -2.39 -1.14 -31.20
N GLU A 263 -2.31 -2.45 -30.97
CA GLU A 263 -2.70 -3.48 -31.94
C GLU A 263 -3.64 -4.49 -31.29
N ASP A 264 -4.47 -5.13 -32.11
CA ASP A 264 -5.43 -6.13 -31.62
C ASP A 264 -4.72 -7.44 -31.26
N ILE A 265 -5.17 -8.06 -30.18
CA ILE A 265 -4.68 -9.33 -29.67
C ILE A 265 -5.85 -10.22 -29.29
N SER A 266 -5.74 -11.52 -29.56
CA SER A 266 -6.70 -12.50 -29.06
C SER A 266 -6.50 -12.71 -27.56
N LEU A 267 -7.60 -12.80 -26.81
CA LEU A 267 -7.56 -13.09 -25.38
C LEU A 267 -7.36 -14.59 -25.11
N THR A 268 -6.29 -15.18 -25.67
CA THR A 268 -5.89 -16.56 -25.38
C THR A 268 -4.64 -16.56 -24.53
N MET A 269 -4.46 -17.61 -23.73
CA MET A 269 -3.27 -17.78 -22.88
C MET A 269 -1.96 -17.58 -23.65
N ASN A 270 -1.83 -18.27 -24.79
CA ASN A 270 -0.61 -18.24 -25.59
C ASN A 270 -0.37 -16.87 -26.23
N ASP A 271 -1.41 -16.23 -26.77
CA ASP A 271 -1.27 -14.91 -27.39
C ASP A 271 -0.87 -13.86 -26.33
N VAL A 272 -1.56 -13.83 -25.18
CA VAL A 272 -1.24 -12.88 -24.10
C VAL A 272 0.16 -13.14 -23.52
N LYS A 273 0.58 -14.39 -23.39
CA LYS A 273 1.93 -14.74 -22.91
C LYS A 273 3.03 -14.26 -23.84
N THR A 274 2.81 -14.35 -25.15
CA THR A 274 3.82 -14.03 -26.16
C THR A 274 3.82 -12.56 -26.57
N LYS A 275 2.65 -11.91 -26.58
CA LYS A 275 2.47 -10.55 -27.14
C LYS A 275 1.87 -9.55 -26.15
N GLY A 276 1.45 -9.98 -24.96
CA GLY A 276 0.96 -9.06 -23.94
C GLY A 276 2.04 -8.09 -23.48
N ILE A 277 1.61 -7.01 -22.84
CA ILE A 277 2.50 -5.91 -22.44
C ILE A 277 3.18 -6.30 -21.13
N ASP A 278 4.50 -6.35 -21.07
CA ASP A 278 5.19 -6.47 -19.78
C ASP A 278 5.10 -5.18 -18.96
N MET A 279 5.34 -5.28 -17.66
CA MET A 279 5.20 -4.16 -16.72
C MET A 279 6.13 -2.98 -17.03
N SER A 280 7.33 -3.22 -17.56
CA SER A 280 8.28 -2.16 -17.91
C SER A 280 7.75 -1.35 -19.11
N ILE A 281 7.31 -2.04 -20.16
CA ILE A 281 6.69 -1.40 -21.33
C ILE A 281 5.41 -0.67 -20.93
N PHE A 282 4.54 -1.31 -20.15
CA PHE A 282 3.28 -0.73 -19.69
C PHE A 282 3.49 0.61 -18.98
N ASN A 283 4.46 0.65 -18.06
CA ASN A 283 4.80 1.85 -17.29
C ASN A 283 5.51 2.95 -18.11
N ALA A 284 6.05 2.60 -19.28
CA ALA A 284 6.69 3.53 -20.20
C ALA A 284 5.73 4.12 -21.25
N ILE A 285 4.49 3.62 -21.35
CA ILE A 285 3.49 4.16 -22.27
C ILE A 285 3.18 5.61 -21.86
N ASN A 286 3.44 6.55 -22.77
CA ASN A 286 3.20 7.97 -22.54
C ASN A 286 1.72 8.35 -22.72
N SER A 287 1.37 9.54 -22.23
CA SER A 287 0.01 10.09 -22.29
C SER A 287 -0.57 10.13 -23.71
N THR A 288 0.23 10.41 -24.74
CA THR A 288 -0.25 10.44 -26.13
C THR A 288 -0.92 9.13 -26.53
N TYR A 289 -0.30 7.99 -26.21
CA TYR A 289 -0.86 6.68 -26.54
C TYR A 289 -2.02 6.29 -25.63
N TRP A 290 -1.97 6.64 -24.34
CA TRP A 290 -3.11 6.41 -23.44
C TRP A 290 -4.37 7.13 -23.90
N ASN A 291 -4.25 8.34 -24.42
CA ASN A 291 -5.40 9.12 -24.87
C ASN A 291 -6.01 8.62 -26.18
N LEU A 292 -5.33 7.79 -26.96
CA LEU A 292 -5.95 7.08 -28.08
C LEU A 292 -7.04 6.11 -27.61
N LEU A 293 -6.89 5.53 -26.41
CA LEU A 293 -7.85 4.63 -25.80
C LEU A 293 -9.01 5.37 -25.09
N ASN A 294 -8.80 6.63 -24.68
CA ASN A 294 -9.79 7.44 -23.97
C ASN A 294 -11.00 7.86 -24.85
N ALA A 295 -11.01 7.53 -26.14
CA ALA A 295 -12.10 7.85 -27.05
C ALA A 295 -13.43 7.17 -26.66
N ASN A 296 -13.38 5.92 -26.20
CA ASN A 296 -14.57 5.15 -25.81
C ASN A 296 -15.03 5.43 -24.38
N LYS A 297 -14.29 6.26 -23.64
CA LYS A 297 -14.62 6.67 -22.27
C LYS A 297 -14.83 5.50 -21.30
N LYS A 298 -14.15 4.38 -21.57
CA LYS A 298 -14.14 3.20 -20.73
C LYS A 298 -12.90 2.36 -21.02
N ILE A 299 -12.43 1.65 -20.01
CA ILE A 299 -11.25 0.80 -20.12
C ILE A 299 -11.40 -0.43 -19.23
N ARG A 300 -10.91 -1.58 -19.68
CA ARG A 300 -10.89 -2.83 -18.92
C ARG A 300 -9.53 -3.49 -19.05
N PHE A 301 -9.06 -4.12 -17.99
CA PHE A 301 -7.77 -4.79 -17.96
C PHE A 301 -7.93 -6.29 -17.80
N ALA A 302 -6.99 -7.04 -18.37
CA ALA A 302 -6.75 -8.41 -18.02
C ALA A 302 -5.25 -8.63 -17.80
N TYR A 303 -4.94 -9.48 -16.83
CA TYR A 303 -3.60 -9.74 -16.34
C TYR A 303 -3.31 -11.23 -16.47
N LEU A 304 -2.22 -11.54 -17.15
CA LEU A 304 -1.68 -12.88 -17.18
C LEU A 304 -0.70 -13.05 -16.03
N LEU A 305 -1.01 -13.96 -15.13
CA LEU A 305 -0.08 -14.45 -14.11
C LEU A 305 0.48 -15.80 -14.58
N SER A 306 1.81 -15.91 -14.57
CA SER A 306 2.54 -17.10 -15.02
C SER A 306 3.73 -17.29 -14.11
N MET A 307 3.91 -18.53 -13.66
CA MET A 307 5.08 -18.97 -12.90
C MET A 307 5.52 -20.35 -13.40
N ASN A 308 6.81 -20.63 -13.29
CA ASN A 308 7.41 -21.90 -13.68
C ASN A 308 7.97 -22.67 -12.46
N SER A 309 8.14 -22.00 -11.34
CA SER A 309 8.64 -22.56 -10.09
C SER A 309 7.93 -21.92 -8.90
N ILE A 310 7.81 -22.64 -7.78
CA ILE A 310 7.32 -22.12 -6.49
C ILE A 310 8.22 -21.00 -5.91
N SER A 311 9.45 -20.88 -6.41
CA SER A 311 10.36 -19.78 -6.07
C SER A 311 10.04 -18.47 -6.79
N ASP A 312 9.20 -18.50 -7.82
CA ASP A 312 8.83 -17.31 -8.56
C ASP A 312 7.84 -16.47 -7.72
N THR A 313 8.01 -15.15 -7.72
CA THR A 313 7.28 -14.22 -6.85
C THR A 313 6.39 -13.26 -7.64
N GLU A 314 5.72 -13.75 -8.69
CA GLU A 314 4.83 -12.92 -9.49
C GLU A 314 3.65 -12.39 -8.67
N SER A 315 3.60 -11.07 -8.54
CA SER A 315 2.50 -10.38 -7.87
C SER A 315 2.14 -9.09 -8.59
N ILE A 316 0.89 -8.67 -8.44
CA ILE A 316 0.44 -7.32 -8.76
C ILE A 316 0.06 -6.65 -7.46
N ASP A 317 0.67 -5.51 -7.17
CA ASP A 317 0.45 -4.79 -5.92
C ASP A 317 -0.51 -3.63 -6.14
N ASN A 318 -0.38 -2.90 -7.25
CA ASN A 318 -1.15 -1.69 -7.49
C ASN A 318 -1.22 -1.30 -8.98
N LEU A 319 -2.35 -0.75 -9.43
CA LEU A 319 -2.50 -0.02 -10.69
C LEU A 319 -2.81 1.44 -10.37
N ASP A 320 -1.84 2.31 -10.62
CA ASP A 320 -2.00 3.74 -10.53
C ASP A 320 -2.57 4.31 -11.83
N LEU A 321 -3.46 5.28 -11.70
CA LEU A 321 -3.98 6.08 -12.82
C LEU A 321 -3.91 7.55 -12.45
N GLN A 322 -3.25 8.34 -13.29
CA GLN A 322 -3.30 9.80 -13.23
C GLN A 322 -3.98 10.37 -14.47
N TYR A 323 -4.87 11.34 -14.27
CA TYR A 323 -5.61 11.98 -15.35
C TYR A 323 -6.18 13.34 -14.96
N ASP A 324 -6.49 14.13 -15.99
CA ASP A 324 -7.26 15.36 -15.92
C ASP A 324 -8.75 15.05 -16.11
N GLY A 325 -9.57 15.39 -15.13
CA GLY A 325 -11.02 15.25 -15.21
C GLY A 325 -11.76 16.57 -14.99
N GLN A 326 -13.02 16.64 -15.41
CA GLN A 326 -13.89 17.78 -15.10
C GLN A 326 -14.90 17.46 -14.00
N GLY A 327 -14.82 18.17 -12.87
CA GLY A 327 -15.74 18.01 -11.76
C GLY A 327 -15.19 18.48 -10.43
N LYS A 328 -15.76 17.96 -9.35
CA LYS A 328 -15.39 18.31 -7.98
C LYS A 328 -15.58 17.12 -7.04
N TRP A 329 -14.82 17.11 -5.96
CA TRP A 329 -15.01 16.18 -4.86
C TRP A 329 -16.03 16.75 -3.88
N ILE A 330 -17.10 15.99 -3.61
CA ILE A 330 -18.11 16.35 -2.64
C ILE A 330 -18.09 15.32 -1.52
N GLN A 331 -18.16 15.77 -0.28
CA GLN A 331 -18.30 14.86 0.86
C GLN A 331 -19.59 14.04 0.72
N ALA A 332 -19.44 12.72 0.75
CA ALA A 332 -20.58 11.82 0.80
C ALA A 332 -21.34 12.03 2.12
N LYS A 333 -22.66 11.95 2.06
CA LYS A 333 -23.50 12.03 3.26
C LYS A 333 -23.24 10.81 4.14
N GLU A 334 -23.40 10.96 5.45
CA GLU A 334 -23.12 9.91 6.42
C GLU A 334 -24.03 8.68 6.28
N ASP A 335 -25.21 8.81 5.67
CA ASP A 335 -26.11 7.70 5.37
C ASP A 335 -25.68 6.88 4.14
N MET A 336 -24.74 7.39 3.35
CA MET A 336 -24.28 6.81 2.08
C MET A 336 -23.07 5.88 2.24
N TYR A 337 -22.53 5.74 3.44
CA TYR A 337 -21.47 4.78 3.75
C TYR A 337 -21.50 4.40 5.23
N ASP A 338 -21.00 3.22 5.58
CA ASP A 338 -20.73 2.83 6.96
C ASP A 338 -19.23 2.69 7.18
N VAL A 339 -18.78 2.91 8.43
CA VAL A 339 -17.39 2.76 8.86
C VAL A 339 -17.35 1.75 9.99
N VAL A 340 -16.61 0.66 9.80
CA VAL A 340 -16.56 -0.48 10.71
C VAL A 340 -15.10 -0.77 11.07
N TYR A 341 -14.75 -0.63 12.34
CA TYR A 341 -13.46 -1.10 12.86
C TYR A 341 -13.56 -2.59 13.16
N VAL A 342 -13.23 -3.42 12.17
CA VAL A 342 -13.34 -4.89 12.26
C VAL A 342 -12.37 -5.44 13.30
N SER A 343 -11.17 -4.87 13.38
CA SER A 343 -10.15 -5.24 14.36
C SER A 343 -9.20 -4.07 14.64
N ASN A 344 -8.19 -4.30 15.50
CA ASN A 344 -7.08 -3.35 15.70
C ASN A 344 -6.23 -3.13 14.44
N THR A 345 -6.36 -4.03 13.44
CA THR A 345 -5.55 -4.03 12.22
C THR A 345 -6.35 -3.77 10.93
N GLN A 346 -7.68 -3.74 11.01
CA GLN A 346 -8.54 -3.61 9.84
C GLN A 346 -9.70 -2.65 10.07
N LEU A 347 -9.78 -1.64 9.20
CA LEU A 347 -10.90 -0.73 9.02
C LEU A 347 -11.63 -1.11 7.73
N GLN A 348 -12.95 -1.22 7.79
CA GLN A 348 -13.78 -1.48 6.63
C GLN A 348 -14.71 -0.28 6.38
N VAL A 349 -14.81 0.15 5.14
CA VAL A 349 -15.75 1.19 4.69
C VAL A 349 -16.73 0.58 3.68
N LEU A 350 -18.02 0.60 4.02
CA LEU A 350 -19.09 0.03 3.19
C LEU A 350 -19.78 1.15 2.42
N VAL A 351 -19.51 1.27 1.13
CA VAL A 351 -19.99 2.38 0.30
C VAL A 351 -21.29 2.02 -0.42
N LYS A 352 -22.36 2.77 -0.18
CA LYS A 352 -23.73 2.46 -0.64
C LYS A 352 -24.11 3.14 -1.95
N PHE A 353 -23.13 3.62 -2.69
CA PHE A 353 -23.31 4.29 -3.98
C PHE A 353 -22.20 3.93 -4.95
N SER A 354 -22.39 4.32 -6.21
CA SER A 354 -21.43 4.09 -7.28
C SER A 354 -20.70 5.37 -7.72
N GLY A 355 -19.50 5.22 -8.26
CA GLY A 355 -18.68 6.31 -8.78
C GLY A 355 -17.25 6.31 -8.22
N ASP A 356 -16.47 7.36 -8.47
CA ASP A 356 -15.14 7.47 -7.86
C ASP A 356 -15.26 7.98 -6.43
N ILE A 357 -14.40 7.44 -5.57
CA ILE A 357 -14.33 7.83 -4.17
C ILE A 357 -12.90 8.13 -3.71
N LYS A 358 -12.81 8.98 -2.70
CA LYS A 358 -11.63 9.15 -1.85
C LYS A 358 -12.02 8.93 -0.40
N ILE A 359 -11.25 8.12 0.32
CA ILE A 359 -11.46 7.84 1.74
C ILE A 359 -10.28 8.40 2.49
N ASN A 360 -10.51 9.43 3.30
CA ASN A 360 -9.51 9.97 4.23
C ASN A 360 -9.68 9.25 5.57
N TYR A 361 -8.61 8.74 6.17
CA TYR A 361 -8.63 7.99 7.42
C TYR A 361 -7.42 8.26 8.31
#